data_AF-A0AB38C1V5-F1
#
_entry.id   AF-A0AB38C1V5-F1
#
_cell.length_a   1.000
_cell.length_b   1.000
_cell.length_c   1.000
_cell.angle_alpha   90.00
_cell.angle_beta   90.00
_cell.angle_gamma   90.00
#
_symmetry.space_group_name_H-M   'P 1'
#
loop_
_entity.id
_entity.type
_entity.pdbx_description
1 polymer ?
#
loop_
_entity_poly.entity_id
_entity_poly.type
_entity_poly.pdbx_seq_one_letter_code
_entity_poly.pdbx_strand_id
1 'polypeptide(L)'
;MRLRFSLERNRPSKHNRISSSINNESQKSLKISLDVKLMDQIETESKRLRRLKKDLIEAIPRFPNNKTTLLALQAMKLTDLLVAFLNWKVRLVGSRPRSVKQAHTLNFGSRAAALRPNIEAFLDAVRSGADLTHYLSLSAKSEGFTPADRDHPKGLWADKDFLLNIMGFHHFHLGLAKEPAGHYKRTDDVLFALVSREEFEVIGLFTHDAFEHDNNGEMTLERRSLWAAHEKRLSQGRLPCETYIGGMAGMGVTGSGAPVAIVNMAFDYVRRIKHYEKSLVDFEFAKTLYSEGNIPAKSKFVWSFDHLDLVLLDEGAGQLVRIAKGPN
;
A
#
# COMPACT_ATOMS: atom_id res chain seq x y z
N MET A 1 -22.84 -33.80 -41.03
CA MET A 1 -21.59 -34.60 -41.08
C MET A 1 -21.04 -34.68 -39.67
N ARG A 2 -21.27 -35.80 -38.97
CA ARG A 2 -20.91 -36.03 -37.56
C ARG A 2 -19.57 -36.75 -37.50
N LEU A 3 -18.56 -36.17 -36.86
CA LEU A 3 -17.31 -36.86 -36.54
C LEU A 3 -17.29 -37.18 -35.04
N ARG A 4 -17.34 -38.47 -34.73
CA ARG A 4 -17.17 -39.07 -33.41
C ARG A 4 -15.67 -39.20 -33.13
N PHE A 5 -15.18 -38.64 -32.03
CA PHE A 5 -13.87 -38.98 -31.48
C PHE A 5 -14.04 -40.06 -30.39
N SER A 6 -13.29 -41.15 -30.57
CA SER A 6 -13.23 -42.31 -29.68
C SER A 6 -12.31 -42.00 -28.49
N LEU A 7 -12.79 -42.27 -27.28
CA LEU A 7 -12.02 -42.18 -26.03
C LEU A 7 -11.46 -43.57 -25.68
N GLU A 8 -10.16 -43.74 -25.88
CA GLU A 8 -9.42 -44.89 -25.34
C GLU A 8 -9.09 -44.67 -23.85
N ARG A 9 -9.53 -45.61 -23.03
CA ARG A 9 -9.30 -45.63 -21.58
C ARG A 9 -7.99 -46.36 -21.28
N ASN A 10 -6.97 -45.61 -20.88
CA ASN A 10 -5.77 -46.18 -20.27
C ASN A 10 -6.04 -46.53 -18.79
N ARG A 11 -5.87 -47.81 -18.44
CA ARG A 11 -5.91 -48.30 -17.05
C ARG A 11 -4.55 -48.05 -16.38
N PRO A 12 -4.50 -47.51 -15.14
CA PRO A 12 -3.25 -47.41 -14.41
C PRO A 12 -2.85 -48.75 -13.78
N SER A 13 -1.56 -49.05 -13.92
CA SER A 13 -0.82 -50.16 -13.33
C SER A 13 -0.79 -50.08 -11.79
N LYS A 14 -1.02 -51.23 -11.13
CA LYS A 14 -0.94 -51.43 -9.68
C LYS A 14 0.49 -51.73 -9.25
N HIS A 15 1.36 -50.72 -9.15
CA HIS A 15 2.61 -50.84 -8.38
C HIS A 15 3.02 -49.48 -7.81
N ASN A 16 2.65 -49.22 -6.55
CA ASN A 16 3.45 -48.45 -5.60
C ASN A 16 2.69 -48.34 -4.27
N ARG A 17 3.10 -49.13 -3.27
CA ARG A 17 2.51 -49.08 -1.92
C ARG A 17 3.56 -49.31 -0.84
N ILE A 18 4.73 -48.66 -0.93
CA ILE A 18 5.76 -48.68 0.14
C ILE A 18 6.41 -47.28 0.39
N SER A 19 5.85 -46.16 -0.09
CA SER A 19 6.47 -44.82 0.13
C SER A 19 5.65 -43.82 0.97
N SER A 20 4.52 -44.22 1.55
CA SER A 20 3.62 -43.27 2.25
C SER A 20 3.88 -43.10 3.75
N SER A 21 4.73 -43.91 4.39
CA SER A 21 4.98 -43.82 5.85
C SER A 21 6.08 -42.81 6.21
N ILE A 22 7.11 -42.65 5.38
CA ILE A 22 8.28 -41.79 5.69
C ILE A 22 7.95 -40.29 5.53
N ASN A 23 6.99 -39.94 4.67
CA ASN A 23 6.58 -38.54 4.48
C ASN A 23 5.76 -37.96 5.65
N ASN A 24 5.09 -38.80 6.43
CA ASN A 24 4.18 -38.33 7.48
C ASN A 24 4.93 -37.92 8.76
N GLU A 25 6.02 -38.60 9.12
CA GLU A 25 6.82 -38.24 10.31
C GLU A 25 7.66 -36.98 10.06
N SER A 26 8.21 -36.81 8.85
CA SER A 26 8.94 -35.59 8.46
C SER A 26 8.03 -34.37 8.48
N GLN A 27 6.80 -34.47 7.93
CA GLN A 27 5.83 -33.37 7.97
C GLN A 27 5.33 -33.06 9.39
N LYS A 28 5.17 -34.08 10.25
CA LYS A 28 4.76 -33.89 11.64
C LYS A 28 5.87 -33.25 12.47
N SER A 29 7.13 -33.64 12.26
CA SER A 29 8.33 -33.05 12.87
C SER A 29 8.53 -31.57 12.46
N LEU A 30 8.39 -31.26 11.17
CA LEU A 30 8.42 -29.88 10.66
C LEU A 30 7.32 -29.02 11.27
N LYS A 31 6.10 -29.55 11.39
CA LYS A 31 4.96 -28.83 11.98
C LYS A 31 5.18 -28.54 13.47
N ILE A 32 5.66 -29.52 14.25
CA ILE A 32 5.97 -29.34 15.68
C ILE A 32 7.12 -28.33 15.87
N SER A 33 8.15 -28.37 15.03
CA SER A 33 9.28 -27.42 15.10
C SER A 33 8.86 -25.98 14.75
N LEU A 34 7.96 -25.80 13.78
CA LEU A 34 7.36 -24.51 13.46
C LEU A 34 6.46 -24.01 14.60
N ASP A 35 5.63 -24.87 15.18
CA ASP A 35 4.72 -24.51 16.28
C ASP A 35 5.50 -24.09 17.54
N VAL A 36 6.62 -24.77 17.86
CA VAL A 36 7.49 -24.41 19.00
C VAL A 36 8.23 -23.09 18.77
N LYS A 37 8.80 -22.85 17.57
CA LYS A 37 9.44 -21.55 17.25
C LYS A 37 8.46 -20.39 17.20
N LEU A 38 7.21 -20.65 16.78
CA LEU A 38 6.15 -19.66 16.78
C LEU A 38 5.71 -19.34 18.23
N MET A 39 5.65 -20.34 19.10
CA MET A 39 5.35 -20.16 20.53
C MET A 39 6.44 -19.39 21.29
N ASP A 40 7.74 -19.70 21.09
CA ASP A 40 8.85 -18.97 21.73
C ASP A 40 8.91 -17.48 21.33
N GLN A 41 8.51 -17.15 20.09
CA GLN A 41 8.42 -15.75 19.67
C GLN A 41 7.23 -15.02 20.32
N ILE A 42 6.14 -15.73 20.61
CA ILE A 42 4.94 -15.15 21.25
C ILE A 42 5.20 -14.78 22.72
N GLU A 43 6.09 -15.50 23.41
CA GLU A 43 6.35 -15.31 24.84
C GLU A 43 7.19 -14.06 25.17
N THR A 44 7.85 -13.45 24.17
CA THR A 44 8.68 -12.24 24.34
C THR A 44 8.04 -10.94 23.80
N GLU A 45 6.88 -11.02 23.12
CA GLU A 45 6.19 -9.84 22.58
C GLU A 45 5.33 -9.11 23.63
N SER A 46 5.55 -7.79 23.78
CA SER A 46 4.74 -6.97 24.68
C SER A 46 3.26 -6.98 24.29
N LYS A 47 2.36 -6.71 25.25
CA LYS A 47 0.92 -6.63 24.99
C LYS A 47 0.58 -5.57 23.93
N ARG A 48 1.31 -4.44 23.93
CA ARG A 48 1.14 -3.35 22.94
C ARG A 48 1.53 -3.81 21.54
N LEU A 49 2.64 -4.55 21.41
CA LEU A 49 3.08 -5.05 20.12
C LEU A 49 2.13 -6.11 19.55
N ARG A 50 1.62 -7.03 20.38
CA ARG A 50 0.60 -7.99 19.97
C ARG A 50 -0.68 -7.30 19.50
N ARG A 51 -1.11 -6.24 20.20
CA ARG A 51 -2.23 -5.39 19.76
C ARG A 51 -1.94 -4.72 18.42
N LEU A 52 -0.78 -4.10 18.24
CA LEU A 52 -0.39 -3.49 16.96
C LEU A 52 -0.47 -4.48 15.79
N LYS A 53 0.10 -5.68 15.94
CA LYS A 53 0.05 -6.70 14.89
C LYS A 53 -1.40 -7.09 14.55
N LYS A 54 -2.24 -7.26 15.57
CA LYS A 54 -3.66 -7.53 15.39
C LYS A 54 -4.35 -6.39 14.62
N ASP A 55 -4.16 -5.15 15.05
CA ASP A 55 -4.79 -3.97 14.46
C ASP A 55 -4.35 -3.78 13.00
N LEU A 56 -3.08 -4.04 12.67
CA LEU A 56 -2.56 -4.05 11.30
C LEU A 56 -3.23 -5.12 10.43
N ILE A 57 -3.36 -6.35 10.93
CA ILE A 57 -4.00 -7.47 10.19
C ILE A 57 -5.48 -7.17 9.94
N GLU A 58 -6.16 -6.55 10.90
CA GLU A 58 -7.57 -6.14 10.75
C GLU A 58 -7.74 -4.98 9.77
N ALA A 59 -6.77 -4.05 9.72
CA ALA A 59 -6.83 -2.89 8.85
C ALA A 59 -6.57 -3.22 7.36
N ILE A 60 -5.67 -4.16 7.06
CA ILE A 60 -5.27 -4.48 5.67
C ILE A 60 -6.42 -5.20 4.93
N PRO A 61 -6.95 -4.63 3.83
CA PRO A 61 -7.92 -5.32 2.99
C PRO A 61 -7.27 -6.54 2.33
N ARG A 62 -7.92 -7.70 2.42
CA ARG A 62 -7.39 -8.98 1.92
C ARG A 62 -8.02 -9.32 0.58
N PHE A 63 -7.22 -9.76 -0.37
CA PHE A 63 -7.69 -10.23 -1.67
C PHE A 63 -6.97 -11.52 -2.09
N PRO A 64 -7.68 -12.67 -2.20
CA PRO A 64 -9.08 -12.88 -1.81
C PRO A 64 -9.27 -12.76 -0.29
N ASN A 65 -10.45 -12.30 0.15
CA ASN A 65 -10.79 -12.19 1.58
C ASN A 65 -11.20 -13.54 2.17
N ASN A 66 -10.23 -14.42 2.41
CA ASN A 66 -10.47 -15.76 2.94
C ASN A 66 -9.50 -16.14 4.08
N LYS A 67 -9.71 -17.33 4.65
CA LYS A 67 -8.91 -17.85 5.77
C LYS A 67 -7.43 -18.04 5.39
N THR A 68 -7.14 -18.45 4.16
CA THR A 68 -5.76 -18.63 3.70
C THR A 68 -4.99 -17.30 3.71
N THR A 69 -5.57 -16.24 3.15
CA THR A 69 -4.96 -14.90 3.16
C THR A 69 -4.81 -14.36 4.58
N LEU A 70 -5.77 -14.62 5.48
CA LEU A 70 -5.67 -14.26 6.89
C LEU A 70 -4.47 -14.94 7.57
N LEU A 71 -4.35 -16.26 7.40
CA LEU A 71 -3.27 -17.04 8.00
C LEU A 71 -1.90 -16.58 7.47
N ALA A 72 -1.81 -16.22 6.19
CA ALA A 72 -0.61 -15.65 5.61
C ALA A 72 -0.19 -14.33 6.29
N LEU A 73 -1.12 -13.40 6.51
CA LEU A 73 -0.86 -12.16 7.25
C LEU A 73 -0.49 -12.43 8.72
N GLN A 74 -1.17 -13.36 9.38
CA GLN A 74 -0.90 -13.73 10.79
C GLN A 74 0.49 -14.34 10.98
N ALA A 75 1.01 -15.03 9.96
CA ALA A 75 2.35 -15.61 9.98
C ALA A 75 3.48 -14.60 9.70
N MET A 76 3.16 -13.37 9.27
CA MET A 76 4.16 -12.35 8.97
C MET A 76 4.87 -11.84 10.23
N LYS A 77 6.17 -11.57 10.09
CA LYS A 77 6.90 -10.78 11.08
C LYS A 77 6.40 -9.33 11.03
N LEU A 78 6.61 -8.58 12.12
CA LEU A 78 6.17 -7.18 12.19
C LEU A 78 6.67 -6.34 11.01
N THR A 79 7.93 -6.52 10.59
CA THR A 79 8.49 -5.78 9.44
C THR A 79 7.70 -6.05 8.16
N ASP A 80 7.44 -7.33 7.85
CA ASP A 80 6.74 -7.72 6.61
C ASP A 80 5.29 -7.24 6.64
N LEU A 81 4.65 -7.32 7.80
CA LEU A 81 3.29 -6.81 8.02
C LEU A 81 3.22 -5.29 7.86
N LEU A 82 4.23 -4.56 8.34
CA LEU A 82 4.34 -3.12 8.11
C LEU A 82 4.61 -2.79 6.65
N VAL A 83 5.42 -3.57 5.93
CA VAL A 83 5.60 -3.37 4.48
C VAL A 83 4.27 -3.55 3.75
N ALA A 84 3.51 -4.61 4.05
CA ALA A 84 2.19 -4.83 3.45
C ALA A 84 1.22 -3.68 3.79
N PHE A 85 1.13 -3.30 5.07
CA PHE A 85 0.30 -2.20 5.51
C PHE A 85 0.65 -0.88 4.82
N LEU A 86 1.93 -0.48 4.83
CA LEU A 86 2.36 0.82 4.30
C LEU A 86 2.28 0.86 2.77
N ASN A 87 2.58 -0.25 2.08
CA ASN A 87 2.43 -0.34 0.62
C ASN A 87 0.97 -0.24 0.18
N TRP A 88 0.05 -0.82 0.95
CA TRP A 88 -1.38 -0.58 0.73
C TRP A 88 -1.77 0.85 1.09
N LYS A 89 -1.42 1.30 2.29
CA LYS A 89 -1.90 2.56 2.87
C LYS A 89 -1.44 3.79 2.09
N VAL A 90 -0.27 3.74 1.44
CA VAL A 90 0.23 4.84 0.58
C VAL A 90 -0.61 5.04 -0.68
N ARG A 91 -1.41 4.05 -1.10
CA ARG A 91 -2.39 4.20 -2.18
C ARG A 91 -3.55 5.12 -1.80
N LEU A 92 -3.75 5.32 -0.49
CA LEU A 92 -4.68 6.30 0.06
C LEU A 92 -3.96 7.63 0.31
N VAL A 93 -4.74 8.71 0.33
CA VAL A 93 -4.23 10.06 0.61
C VAL A 93 -4.82 10.54 1.92
N GLY A 94 -3.97 10.88 2.89
CA GLY A 94 -4.42 11.42 4.18
C GLY A 94 -5.12 12.78 4.02
N SER A 95 -6.21 12.99 4.76
CA SER A 95 -6.99 14.24 4.77
C SER A 95 -6.19 15.39 5.38
N ARG A 96 -5.59 16.22 4.53
CA ARG A 96 -4.69 17.32 4.93
C ARG A 96 -4.70 18.42 3.85
N PRO A 97 -4.76 19.71 4.24
CA PRO A 97 -4.63 20.80 3.29
C PRO A 97 -3.29 20.73 2.55
N ARG A 98 -3.33 20.89 1.22
CA ARG A 98 -2.14 20.88 0.38
C ARG A 98 -2.11 22.06 -0.57
N SER A 99 -0.92 22.58 -0.83
CA SER A 99 -0.71 23.55 -1.89
C SER A 99 -0.70 22.84 -3.25
N VAL A 100 -1.52 23.35 -4.19
CA VAL A 100 -1.60 22.76 -5.53
C VAL A 100 -0.51 23.37 -6.42
N LYS A 101 0.34 22.54 -7.01
CA LYS A 101 1.39 22.92 -7.97
C LYS A 101 1.03 22.47 -9.38
N GLN A 102 1.55 23.20 -10.35
CA GLN A 102 1.43 22.89 -11.78
C GLN A 102 -0.01 22.76 -12.32
N ALA A 103 -1.03 23.33 -11.66
CA ALA A 103 -2.41 23.24 -12.15
C ALA A 103 -2.61 23.80 -13.57
N HIS A 104 -1.73 24.70 -14.03
CA HIS A 104 -1.76 25.23 -15.39
C HIS A 104 -1.54 24.17 -16.48
N THR A 105 -0.96 23.01 -16.15
CA THR A 105 -0.84 21.89 -17.10
C THR A 105 -2.20 21.35 -17.53
N LEU A 106 -3.25 21.59 -16.74
CA LEU A 106 -4.63 21.23 -17.07
C LEU A 106 -5.33 22.27 -17.96
N ASN A 107 -4.71 23.41 -18.28
CA ASN A 107 -5.37 24.46 -19.07
C ASN A 107 -5.33 24.20 -20.58
N PHE A 108 -4.67 23.13 -21.02
CA PHE A 108 -4.43 22.86 -22.43
C PHE A 108 -5.16 21.58 -22.86
N GLY A 109 -6.25 21.74 -23.62
CA GLY A 109 -6.94 20.63 -24.27
C GLY A 109 -8.45 20.64 -24.09
N SER A 110 -9.16 20.10 -25.09
CA SER A 110 -10.63 20.00 -25.08
C SER A 110 -11.16 19.15 -23.92
N ARG A 111 -10.42 18.10 -23.52
CA ARG A 111 -10.77 17.22 -22.39
C ARG A 111 -10.84 17.98 -21.06
N ALA A 112 -9.81 18.74 -20.75
CA ALA A 112 -9.76 19.51 -19.52
C ALA A 112 -10.80 20.64 -19.51
N ALA A 113 -11.08 21.26 -20.66
CA ALA A 113 -12.19 22.22 -20.78
C ALA A 113 -13.55 21.58 -20.47
N ALA A 114 -13.80 20.36 -20.96
CA ALA A 114 -15.03 19.62 -20.69
C ALA A 114 -15.17 19.19 -19.21
N LEU A 115 -14.05 18.91 -18.53
CA LEU A 115 -14.01 18.47 -17.13
C LEU A 115 -13.71 19.59 -16.13
N ARG A 116 -13.66 20.85 -16.57
CA ARG A 116 -13.23 21.98 -15.73
C ARG A 116 -13.96 22.06 -14.38
N PRO A 117 -15.30 21.95 -14.30
CA PRO A 117 -15.98 22.00 -13.00
C PRO A 117 -15.55 20.87 -12.06
N ASN A 118 -15.27 19.69 -12.61
CA ASN A 118 -14.87 18.51 -11.86
C ASN A 118 -13.43 18.66 -11.32
N ILE A 119 -12.54 19.19 -12.16
CA ILE A 119 -11.16 19.51 -11.80
C ILE A 119 -11.14 20.56 -10.68
N GLU A 120 -11.90 21.65 -10.83
CA GLU A 120 -11.96 22.73 -9.83
C GLU A 120 -12.46 22.21 -8.48
N ALA A 121 -13.57 21.45 -8.47
CA ALA A 121 -14.10 20.84 -7.25
C ALA A 121 -13.09 19.89 -6.57
N PHE A 122 -12.38 19.08 -7.37
CA PHE A 122 -11.34 18.19 -6.85
C PHE A 122 -10.16 18.98 -6.26
N LEU A 123 -9.67 20.01 -6.95
CA LEU A 123 -8.55 20.82 -6.47
C LEU A 123 -8.93 21.62 -5.21
N ASP A 124 -10.19 22.02 -5.05
CA ASP A 124 -10.67 22.64 -3.82
C ASP A 124 -10.75 21.65 -2.66
N ALA A 125 -11.13 20.40 -2.91
CA ALA A 125 -11.03 19.31 -1.94
C ALA A 125 -9.57 19.08 -1.49
N VAL A 126 -8.62 19.13 -2.42
CA VAL A 126 -7.17 19.03 -2.13
C VAL A 126 -6.71 20.20 -1.26
N ARG A 127 -7.06 21.43 -1.62
CA ARG A 127 -6.66 22.65 -0.87
C ARG A 127 -7.22 22.69 0.53
N SER A 128 -8.49 22.28 0.70
CA SER A 128 -9.15 22.24 2.01
C SER A 128 -8.73 21.07 2.88
N GLY A 129 -8.08 20.05 2.29
CA GLY A 129 -7.71 18.84 2.99
C GLY A 129 -8.85 17.88 3.27
N ALA A 130 -9.88 17.92 2.43
CA ALA A 130 -10.99 16.98 2.49
C ALA A 130 -10.52 15.54 2.24
N ASP A 131 -11.38 14.57 2.57
CA ASP A 131 -11.14 13.17 2.28
C ASP A 131 -11.19 12.90 0.76
N LEU A 132 -10.04 12.58 0.17
CA LEU A 132 -9.92 12.30 -1.25
C LEU A 132 -10.25 10.85 -1.62
N THR A 133 -10.61 10.01 -0.64
CA THR A 133 -10.87 8.58 -0.81
C THR A 133 -11.98 8.27 -1.82
N HIS A 134 -12.87 9.23 -2.12
CA HIS A 134 -13.92 9.10 -3.14
C HIS A 134 -13.42 9.26 -4.58
N TYR A 135 -12.26 9.87 -4.78
CA TYR A 135 -11.62 10.07 -6.09
C TYR A 135 -10.65 8.93 -6.44
N LEU A 136 -10.32 8.05 -5.50
CA LEU A 136 -9.39 6.95 -5.71
C LEU A 136 -10.08 5.69 -6.28
N SER A 137 -9.30 4.81 -6.90
CA SER A 137 -9.77 3.50 -7.37
C SER A 137 -10.35 2.65 -6.24
N LEU A 138 -11.36 1.85 -6.55
CA LEU A 138 -11.95 0.88 -5.61
C LEU A 138 -10.92 -0.15 -5.16
N SER A 139 -9.97 -0.54 -6.02
CA SER A 139 -8.95 -1.53 -5.67
C SER A 139 -8.06 -1.04 -4.53
N ALA A 140 -7.87 0.27 -4.38
CA ALA A 140 -7.13 0.85 -3.25
C ALA A 140 -7.81 0.58 -1.90
N LYS A 141 -9.12 0.28 -1.89
CA LYS A 141 -9.90 -0.02 -0.69
C LYS A 141 -10.06 -1.51 -0.41
N SER A 142 -9.99 -2.34 -1.46
CA SER A 142 -10.34 -3.77 -1.35
C SER A 142 -9.18 -4.73 -1.55
N GLU A 143 -8.05 -4.29 -2.13
CA GLU A 143 -6.95 -5.15 -2.56
C GLU A 143 -5.62 -4.73 -1.92
N GLY A 144 -5.55 -4.76 -0.58
CA GLY A 144 -4.37 -4.31 0.17
C GLY A 144 -3.29 -5.38 0.37
N PHE A 145 -3.67 -6.66 0.36
CA PHE A 145 -2.74 -7.77 0.42
C PHE A 145 -3.25 -8.98 -0.34
N THR A 146 -2.37 -9.55 -1.18
CA THR A 146 -2.59 -10.81 -1.88
C THR A 146 -1.44 -11.76 -1.57
N PRO A 147 -1.72 -13.03 -1.19
CA PRO A 147 -0.67 -14.02 -1.00
C PRO A 147 0.22 -14.13 -2.25
N ALA A 148 1.49 -14.46 -2.07
CA ALA A 148 2.41 -14.68 -3.19
C ALA A 148 2.03 -15.96 -3.96
N ASP A 149 1.00 -15.83 -4.80
CA ASP A 149 0.52 -16.85 -5.70
C ASP A 149 0.77 -16.39 -7.13
N ARG A 150 1.64 -17.11 -7.84
CA ARG A 150 2.00 -16.80 -9.23
C ARG A 150 0.84 -17.08 -10.18
N ASP A 151 -0.08 -17.95 -9.80
CA ASP A 151 -1.22 -18.36 -10.61
C ASP A 151 -2.43 -17.45 -10.37
N HIS A 152 -2.29 -16.43 -9.50
CA HIS A 152 -3.33 -15.44 -9.30
C HIS A 152 -3.63 -14.69 -10.62
N PRO A 153 -4.91 -14.47 -11.01
CA PRO A 153 -5.25 -13.85 -12.30
C PRO A 153 -4.65 -12.46 -12.53
N LYS A 154 -4.40 -11.71 -11.45
CA LYS A 154 -3.74 -10.39 -11.48
C LYS A 154 -2.22 -10.46 -11.26
N GLY A 155 -1.67 -11.67 -11.19
CA GLY A 155 -0.26 -11.95 -10.94
C GLY A 155 0.27 -11.42 -9.61
N LEU A 156 1.59 -11.29 -9.53
CA LEU A 156 2.33 -10.83 -8.34
C LEU A 156 2.13 -9.34 -7.99
N TRP A 157 1.39 -8.60 -8.83
CA TRP A 157 1.10 -7.17 -8.66
C TRP A 157 -0.34 -6.91 -8.25
N ALA A 158 -1.12 -7.94 -7.94
CA ALA A 158 -2.54 -7.83 -7.59
C ALA A 158 -2.85 -6.82 -6.47
N ASP A 159 -1.96 -6.71 -5.49
CA ASP A 159 -2.08 -5.82 -4.33
C ASP A 159 -1.25 -4.52 -4.46
N LYS A 160 -0.71 -4.26 -5.64
CA LYS A 160 0.22 -3.15 -5.90
C LYS A 160 -0.35 -2.18 -6.90
N ASP A 161 -0.04 -0.91 -6.69
CA ASP A 161 -0.29 0.12 -7.69
C ASP A 161 1.01 0.34 -8.48
N PHE A 162 1.02 -0.12 -9.73
CA PHE A 162 2.22 -0.09 -10.55
C PHE A 162 2.73 1.34 -10.78
N LEU A 163 1.85 2.27 -11.17
CA LEU A 163 2.26 3.65 -11.46
C LEU A 163 2.66 4.39 -10.19
N LEU A 164 1.95 4.18 -9.08
CA LEU A 164 2.37 4.74 -7.80
C LEU A 164 3.74 4.21 -7.36
N ASN A 165 3.99 2.91 -7.54
CA ASN A 165 5.23 2.32 -7.06
C ASN A 165 6.44 2.70 -7.95
N ILE A 166 6.23 2.76 -9.27
CA ILE A 166 7.27 3.01 -10.26
C ILE A 166 7.50 4.51 -10.53
N MET A 167 6.45 5.33 -10.45
CA MET A 167 6.51 6.76 -10.78
C MET A 167 6.24 7.67 -9.58
N GLY A 168 5.68 7.13 -8.49
CA GLY A 168 5.20 7.94 -7.37
C GLY A 168 3.83 8.59 -7.61
N PHE A 169 3.17 8.33 -8.75
CA PHE A 169 1.95 9.04 -9.11
C PHE A 169 0.70 8.38 -8.53
N HIS A 170 -0.09 9.17 -7.81
CA HIS A 170 -1.49 8.84 -7.52
C HIS A 170 -2.35 9.18 -8.73
N HIS A 171 -3.41 8.41 -8.96
CA HIS A 171 -4.42 8.69 -9.98
C HIS A 171 -5.79 8.93 -9.34
N PHE A 172 -6.53 9.89 -9.89
CA PHE A 172 -7.80 10.36 -9.36
C PHE A 172 -8.87 10.39 -10.45
N HIS A 173 -10.00 9.74 -10.21
CA HIS A 173 -11.19 9.82 -11.06
C HIS A 173 -11.94 11.11 -10.79
N LEU A 174 -12.30 11.85 -11.84
CA LEU A 174 -12.89 13.19 -11.72
C LEU A 174 -14.41 13.18 -11.88
N GLY A 175 -15.13 12.21 -11.31
CA GLY A 175 -16.59 12.25 -11.33
C GLY A 175 -17.16 13.29 -10.35
N LEU A 176 -18.36 13.81 -10.63
CA LEU A 176 -19.11 14.68 -9.70
C LEU A 176 -20.25 13.95 -8.97
N ALA A 177 -20.80 12.89 -9.56
CA ALA A 177 -21.86 12.11 -8.97
C ALA A 177 -21.28 10.98 -8.12
N LYS A 178 -21.59 10.94 -6.83
CA LYS A 178 -21.19 9.82 -5.96
C LYS A 178 -22.14 8.64 -6.19
N GLU A 179 -21.58 7.48 -6.50
CA GLU A 179 -22.31 6.23 -6.67
C GLU A 179 -22.63 5.57 -5.31
N PRO A 180 -23.62 4.64 -5.25
CA PRO A 180 -23.98 3.95 -4.01
C PRO A 180 -22.81 3.26 -3.31
N ALA A 181 -21.83 2.77 -4.07
CA ALA A 181 -20.61 2.16 -3.55
C ALA A 181 -19.59 3.18 -2.98
N GLY A 182 -19.97 4.46 -2.83
CA GLY A 182 -19.16 5.47 -2.15
C GLY A 182 -17.93 5.95 -2.93
N HIS A 183 -17.98 5.94 -4.25
CA HIS A 183 -16.96 6.50 -5.12
C HIS A 183 -17.61 7.38 -6.18
N TYR A 184 -16.85 8.30 -6.78
CA TYR A 184 -17.38 9.12 -7.85
C TYR A 184 -17.54 8.30 -9.14
N LYS A 185 -18.61 8.60 -9.89
CA LYS A 185 -18.89 8.01 -11.19
C LYS A 185 -17.65 8.12 -12.07
N ARG A 186 -17.18 6.97 -12.55
CA ARG A 186 -15.94 6.91 -13.31
C ARG A 186 -16.09 7.60 -14.65
N THR A 187 -15.18 8.52 -14.91
CA THR A 187 -14.85 9.02 -16.25
C THR A 187 -13.69 8.19 -16.79
N ASP A 188 -13.52 8.16 -18.10
CA ASP A 188 -12.31 7.56 -18.67
C ASP A 188 -11.06 8.41 -18.37
N ASP A 189 -11.23 9.73 -18.27
CA ASP A 189 -10.16 10.63 -17.87
C ASP A 189 -9.86 10.54 -16.37
N VAL A 190 -8.57 10.49 -16.06
CA VAL A 190 -8.00 10.44 -14.72
C VAL A 190 -6.88 11.48 -14.58
N LEU A 191 -6.86 12.14 -13.42
CA LEU A 191 -5.80 13.08 -13.08
C LEU A 191 -4.67 12.35 -12.38
N PHE A 192 -3.45 12.51 -12.87
CA PHE A 192 -2.24 12.01 -12.23
C PHE A 192 -1.55 13.12 -11.44
N ALA A 193 -1.13 12.81 -10.22
CA ALA A 193 -0.43 13.76 -9.36
C ALA A 193 0.59 13.09 -8.44
N LEU A 194 1.61 13.87 -8.05
CA LEU A 194 2.43 13.56 -6.90
C LEU A 194 1.83 14.17 -5.65
N VAL A 195 1.75 13.37 -4.60
CA VAL A 195 1.15 13.78 -3.33
C VAL A 195 2.18 13.66 -2.23
N SER A 196 2.60 14.80 -1.70
CA SER A 196 3.36 14.89 -0.45
C SER A 196 2.42 15.29 0.69
N ARG A 197 2.97 15.58 1.87
CA ARG A 197 2.16 16.08 3.00
C ARG A 197 1.66 17.50 2.77
N GLU A 198 2.48 18.35 2.15
CA GLU A 198 2.22 19.79 1.99
C GLU A 198 1.84 20.18 0.55
N GLU A 199 2.16 19.33 -0.42
CA GLU A 199 2.01 19.65 -1.84
C GLU A 199 1.24 18.57 -2.60
N PHE A 200 0.46 19.04 -3.57
CA PHE A 200 -0.23 18.25 -4.56
C PHE A 200 0.20 18.76 -5.93
N GLU A 201 1.08 18.04 -6.60
CA GLU A 201 1.64 18.47 -7.87
C GLU A 201 0.98 17.72 -9.03
N VAL A 202 0.25 18.47 -9.86
CA VAL A 202 -0.45 17.92 -11.01
C VAL A 202 0.54 17.54 -12.10
N ILE A 203 0.52 16.27 -12.51
CA ILE A 203 1.29 15.79 -13.65
C ILE A 203 0.52 16.01 -14.95
N GLY A 204 -0.77 15.70 -14.96
CA GLY A 204 -1.64 15.93 -16.11
C GLY A 204 -2.93 15.12 -16.05
N LEU A 205 -3.70 15.23 -17.13
CA LEU A 205 -4.94 14.50 -17.37
C LEU A 205 -4.71 13.48 -18.49
N PHE A 206 -5.03 12.22 -18.22
CA PHE A 206 -4.79 11.08 -19.11
C PHE A 206 -6.04 10.19 -19.14
N THR A 207 -6.14 9.24 -20.07
CA THR A 207 -7.18 8.19 -20.02
C THR A 207 -6.69 6.93 -19.28
N HIS A 208 -7.58 5.95 -19.08
CA HIS A 208 -7.17 4.65 -18.55
C HIS A 208 -6.19 3.89 -19.46
N ASP A 209 -6.09 4.25 -20.74
CA ASP A 209 -5.09 3.65 -21.64
C ASP A 209 -3.66 3.87 -21.15
N ALA A 210 -3.42 4.84 -20.24
CA ALA A 210 -2.14 5.03 -19.56
C ALA A 210 -1.67 3.79 -18.78
N PHE A 211 -2.60 2.92 -18.36
CA PHE A 211 -2.30 1.66 -17.67
C PHE A 211 -2.03 0.48 -18.62
N GLU A 212 -2.44 0.60 -19.88
CA GLU A 212 -2.55 -0.52 -20.80
C GLU A 212 -1.38 -0.62 -21.80
N HIS A 213 -1.28 -1.79 -22.44
CA HIS A 213 -0.50 -1.99 -23.66
C HIS A 213 -1.46 -2.20 -24.83
N ASP A 214 -1.02 -1.90 -26.04
CA ASP A 214 -1.79 -2.22 -27.23
C ASP A 214 -1.77 -3.73 -27.54
N ASN A 215 -2.47 -4.14 -28.59
CA ASN A 215 -2.58 -5.55 -28.98
C ASN A 215 -1.24 -6.21 -29.37
N ASN A 216 -0.19 -5.42 -29.62
CA ASN A 216 1.15 -5.90 -29.94
C ASN A 216 2.06 -5.96 -28.69
N GLY A 217 1.55 -5.54 -27.53
CA GLY A 217 2.33 -5.42 -26.30
C GLY A 217 3.13 -4.12 -26.21
N GLU A 218 2.93 -3.17 -27.13
CA GLU A 218 3.59 -1.87 -27.11
C GLU A 218 2.85 -0.88 -26.20
N MET A 219 3.52 0.19 -25.76
CA MET A 219 2.85 1.23 -25.00
C MET A 219 1.85 1.98 -25.87
N THR A 220 0.63 2.14 -25.34
CA THR A 220 -0.38 3.07 -25.90
C THR A 220 0.18 4.50 -25.95
N LEU A 221 -0.45 5.36 -26.74
CA LEU A 221 -0.06 6.77 -26.84
C LEU A 221 -0.17 7.49 -25.48
N GLU A 222 -1.23 7.22 -24.73
CA GLU A 222 -1.48 7.77 -23.39
C GLU A 222 -0.41 7.30 -22.39
N ARG A 223 -0.08 6.01 -22.39
CA ARG A 223 0.99 5.47 -21.55
C ARG A 223 2.33 6.10 -21.89
N ARG A 224 2.70 6.16 -23.17
CA ARG A 224 3.95 6.80 -23.64
C ARG A 224 4.04 8.26 -23.20
N SER A 225 2.93 9.00 -23.28
CA SER A 225 2.86 10.39 -22.87
C SER A 225 3.07 10.55 -21.35
N LEU A 226 2.50 9.65 -20.55
CA LEU A 226 2.71 9.64 -19.10
C LEU A 226 4.18 9.34 -18.74
N TRP A 227 4.79 8.36 -19.41
CA TRP A 227 6.22 8.05 -19.25
C TRP A 227 7.11 9.25 -19.62
N ALA A 228 6.82 9.93 -20.73
CA ALA A 228 7.55 11.14 -21.12
C ALA A 228 7.41 12.27 -20.07
N ALA A 229 6.22 12.44 -19.49
CA ALA A 229 6.00 13.40 -18.41
C ALA A 229 6.81 13.04 -17.15
N HIS A 230 6.88 11.75 -16.82
CA HIS A 230 7.69 11.24 -15.71
C HIS A 230 9.20 11.45 -15.95
N GLU A 231 9.71 11.13 -17.13
CA GLU A 231 11.13 11.33 -17.51
C GLU A 231 11.51 12.82 -17.53
N LYS A 232 10.66 13.67 -18.12
CA LYS A 232 10.84 15.13 -18.12
C LYS A 232 10.92 15.65 -16.69
N ARG A 233 10.06 15.16 -15.80
CA ARG A 233 10.10 15.52 -14.39
C ARG A 233 11.40 15.07 -13.73
N LEU A 234 11.77 13.80 -13.89
CA LEU A 234 12.97 13.25 -13.24
C LEU A 234 14.24 13.95 -13.70
N SER A 235 14.30 14.40 -14.96
CA SER A 235 15.43 15.15 -15.52
C SER A 235 15.41 16.65 -15.18
N GLN A 236 14.31 17.19 -14.67
CA GLN A 236 14.19 18.62 -14.39
C GLN A 236 15.18 19.06 -13.31
N GLY A 237 16.04 20.02 -13.65
CA GLY A 237 17.06 20.55 -12.74
C GLY A 237 18.30 19.66 -12.57
N ARG A 238 18.41 18.57 -13.33
CA ARG A 238 19.58 17.67 -13.32
C ARG A 238 20.62 18.09 -14.35
N LEU A 239 21.87 17.73 -14.06
CA LEU A 239 22.97 17.93 -15.00
C LEU A 239 22.94 16.88 -16.12
N PRO A 240 23.47 17.19 -17.31
CA PRO A 240 23.71 16.18 -18.35
C PRO A 240 24.51 14.99 -17.77
N CYS A 241 24.09 13.78 -18.14
CA CYS A 241 24.69 12.52 -17.68
C CYS A 241 24.53 12.18 -16.19
N GLU A 242 23.73 12.94 -15.43
CA GLU A 242 23.40 12.56 -14.06
C GLU A 242 22.46 11.34 -14.04
N THR A 243 22.91 10.26 -13.41
CA THR A 243 22.08 9.06 -13.24
C THR A 243 21.00 9.30 -12.19
N TYR A 244 19.77 8.91 -12.51
CA TYR A 244 18.65 8.92 -11.58
C TYR A 244 17.97 7.56 -11.54
N ILE A 245 17.38 7.25 -10.39
CA ILE A 245 16.56 6.05 -10.18
C ILE A 245 15.12 6.53 -10.07
N GLY A 246 14.20 5.88 -10.80
CA GLY A 246 12.77 6.13 -10.67
C GLY A 246 12.21 5.63 -9.35
N GLY A 247 10.92 5.31 -9.32
CA GLY A 247 10.23 4.85 -8.12
C GLY A 247 9.80 5.98 -7.20
N MET A 248 8.91 5.65 -6.26
CA MET A 248 8.50 6.59 -5.22
C MET A 248 9.71 7.17 -4.47
N ALA A 249 9.76 8.50 -4.36
CA ALA A 249 10.88 9.25 -3.79
C ALA A 249 12.26 9.02 -4.46
N GLY A 250 12.28 8.52 -5.71
CA GLY A 250 13.53 8.32 -6.47
C GLY A 250 14.42 7.20 -5.92
N MET A 251 13.85 6.24 -5.20
CA MET A 251 14.61 5.16 -4.53
C MET A 251 14.49 3.80 -5.23
N GLY A 252 13.73 3.72 -6.32
CA GLY A 252 13.44 2.48 -7.03
C GLY A 252 12.39 1.60 -6.35
N VAL A 253 12.27 0.38 -6.88
CA VAL A 253 11.38 -0.66 -6.37
C VAL A 253 12.17 -1.92 -6.06
N THR A 254 11.73 -2.68 -5.05
CA THR A 254 12.34 -3.97 -4.71
C THR A 254 11.89 -5.06 -5.67
N GLY A 255 12.54 -6.23 -5.61
CA GLY A 255 12.11 -7.41 -6.39
C GLY A 255 10.70 -7.92 -6.06
N SER A 256 10.12 -7.51 -4.92
CA SER A 256 8.70 -7.79 -4.62
C SER A 256 7.74 -6.80 -5.26
N GLY A 257 8.23 -5.69 -5.85
CA GLY A 257 7.42 -4.63 -6.45
C GLY A 257 7.02 -3.51 -5.49
N ALA A 258 7.44 -3.57 -4.21
CA ALA A 258 7.21 -2.49 -3.25
C ALA A 258 8.26 -1.37 -3.44
N PRO A 259 7.91 -0.09 -3.22
CA PRO A 259 8.90 0.98 -3.28
C PRO A 259 9.95 0.83 -2.19
N VAL A 260 11.22 1.08 -2.51
CA VAL A 260 12.33 1.02 -1.54
C VAL A 260 12.08 1.99 -0.38
N ALA A 261 11.50 3.16 -0.66
CA ALA A 261 11.11 4.13 0.37
C ALA A 261 10.14 3.54 1.42
N ILE A 262 9.15 2.75 0.98
CA ILE A 262 8.17 2.10 1.87
C ILE A 262 8.84 1.01 2.71
N VAL A 263 9.72 0.22 2.11
CA VAL A 263 10.46 -0.83 2.82
C VAL A 263 11.38 -0.22 3.88
N ASN A 264 12.11 0.84 3.53
CA ASN A 264 12.96 1.57 4.48
C ASN A 264 12.14 2.21 5.62
N MET A 265 10.97 2.77 5.32
CA MET A 265 10.04 3.30 6.32
C MET A 265 9.57 2.20 7.29
N ALA A 266 9.24 1.01 6.80
CA ALA A 266 8.88 -0.12 7.65
C ALA A 266 10.03 -0.51 8.59
N PHE A 267 11.26 -0.59 8.08
CA PHE A 267 12.45 -0.87 8.91
C PHE A 267 12.69 0.21 9.98
N ASP A 268 12.54 1.49 9.62
CA ASP A 268 12.67 2.60 10.57
C ASP A 268 11.59 2.53 11.65
N TYR A 269 10.34 2.25 11.27
CA TYR A 269 9.23 2.11 12.22
C TYR A 269 9.45 0.95 13.19
N VAL A 270 9.90 -0.21 12.72
CA VAL A 270 10.26 -1.34 13.60
C VAL A 270 11.37 -0.95 14.58
N ARG A 271 12.39 -0.22 14.12
CA ARG A 271 13.49 0.24 14.97
C ARG A 271 12.98 1.18 16.06
N ARG A 272 12.13 2.15 15.71
CA ARG A 272 11.51 3.10 16.64
C ARG A 272 10.61 2.38 17.64
N ILE A 273 9.73 1.49 17.18
CA ILE A 273 8.87 0.68 18.05
C ILE A 273 9.72 -0.10 19.07
N LYS A 274 10.78 -0.79 18.62
CA LYS A 274 11.66 -1.55 19.53
C LYS A 274 12.38 -0.66 20.54
N HIS A 275 12.82 0.53 20.13
CA HIS A 275 13.46 1.48 21.03
C HIS A 275 12.47 1.99 22.09
N TYR A 276 11.31 2.49 21.66
CA TYR A 276 10.28 3.02 22.54
C TYR A 276 9.70 1.94 23.45
N GLU A 277 9.44 0.73 22.97
CA GLU A 277 8.92 -0.37 23.82
C GLU A 277 9.80 -0.67 25.03
N LYS A 278 11.12 -0.55 24.87
CA LYS A 278 12.08 -0.71 25.98
C LYS A 278 12.02 0.44 26.97
N SER A 279 11.76 1.67 26.50
CA SER A 279 11.75 2.87 27.34
C SER A 279 10.38 3.19 27.94
N LEU A 280 9.27 2.73 27.34
CA LEU A 280 7.90 3.00 27.81
C LEU A 280 7.54 2.30 29.13
N VAL A 281 8.44 1.50 29.69
CA VAL A 281 8.31 0.96 31.07
C VAL A 281 8.80 1.95 32.12
N ASP A 282 9.62 2.92 31.73
CA ASP A 282 10.13 3.99 32.58
C ASP A 282 9.16 5.18 32.56
N PHE A 283 8.73 5.58 33.75
CA PHE A 283 7.83 6.72 33.92
C PHE A 283 8.50 8.04 33.53
N GLU A 284 9.79 8.22 33.82
CA GLU A 284 10.48 9.46 33.46
C GLU A 284 10.60 9.62 31.95
N PHE A 285 10.88 8.53 31.22
CA PHE A 285 10.80 8.54 29.76
C PHE A 285 9.36 8.81 29.27
N ALA A 286 8.34 8.18 29.86
CA ALA A 286 6.95 8.43 29.47
C ALA A 286 6.57 9.91 29.57
N LYS A 287 7.04 10.62 30.61
CA LYS A 287 6.81 12.06 30.79
C LYS A 287 7.35 12.89 29.62
N THR A 288 8.49 12.50 29.03
CA THR A 288 9.08 13.27 27.92
C THR A 288 8.24 13.24 26.65
N LEU A 289 7.20 12.41 26.60
CA LEU A 289 6.27 12.32 25.46
C LEU A 289 5.12 13.33 25.52
N TYR A 290 4.98 14.03 26.65
CA TYR A 290 3.95 15.05 26.86
C TYR A 290 4.58 16.44 26.72
N SER A 291 3.85 17.39 26.13
CA SER A 291 4.14 18.81 26.31
C SER A 291 3.95 19.20 27.78
N GLU A 292 4.69 20.18 28.28
CA GLU A 292 4.60 20.62 29.66
C GLU A 292 3.13 20.87 30.10
N GLY A 293 2.64 20.09 31.07
CA GLY A 293 1.26 20.14 31.59
C GLY A 293 0.40 18.92 31.23
N ASN A 294 -0.42 18.46 32.20
CA ASN A 294 -1.32 17.29 32.10
C ASN A 294 -0.65 15.94 31.83
N ILE A 295 0.45 15.64 32.52
CA ILE A 295 1.03 14.30 32.54
C ILE A 295 0.12 13.37 33.37
N PRO A 296 -0.44 12.30 32.78
CA PRO A 296 -1.26 11.35 33.51
C PRO A 296 -0.43 10.60 34.55
N ALA A 297 -1.03 10.34 35.72
CA ALA A 297 -0.41 9.48 36.73
C ALA A 297 -0.19 8.04 36.23
N LYS A 298 -0.97 7.59 35.23
CA LYS A 298 -0.87 6.27 34.60
C LYS A 298 -1.17 6.37 33.10
N SER A 299 -0.13 6.35 32.27
CA SER A 299 -0.26 6.33 30.82
C SER A 299 -0.66 4.94 30.32
N LYS A 300 -1.59 4.87 29.37
CA LYS A 300 -2.00 3.63 28.69
C LYS A 300 -1.69 3.75 27.21
N PHE A 301 -0.40 3.67 26.90
CA PHE A 301 0.09 3.77 25.54
C PHE A 301 -0.30 2.57 24.66
N VAL A 302 -0.61 2.87 23.40
CA VAL A 302 -0.95 1.92 22.35
C VAL A 302 -0.32 2.41 21.05
N TRP A 303 0.32 1.52 20.31
CA TRP A 303 0.80 1.84 18.96
C TRP A 303 -0.36 1.95 17.99
N SER A 304 -0.35 2.98 17.15
CA SER A 304 -1.36 3.17 16.11
C SER A 304 -0.76 3.90 14.90
N PHE A 305 -1.62 4.17 13.91
CA PHE A 305 -1.27 4.94 12.73
C PHE A 305 -2.28 6.08 12.52
N ASP A 306 -1.76 7.30 12.40
CA ASP A 306 -2.48 8.44 11.86
C ASP A 306 -2.16 8.52 10.36
N HIS A 307 -2.97 7.83 9.56
CA HIS A 307 -2.69 7.52 8.15
C HIS A 307 -1.38 6.74 7.96
N LEU A 308 -0.27 7.38 7.56
CA LEU A 308 1.07 6.79 7.45
C LEU A 308 2.00 7.18 8.60
N ASP A 309 1.57 8.06 9.51
CA ASP A 309 2.37 8.49 10.65
C ASP A 309 2.34 7.41 11.72
N LEU A 310 3.51 6.98 12.17
CA LEU A 310 3.62 6.11 13.34
C LEU A 310 3.35 6.94 14.58
N VAL A 311 2.34 6.54 15.36
CA VAL A 311 1.92 7.27 16.55
C VAL A 311 1.83 6.36 17.77
N LEU A 312 1.94 6.97 18.94
CA LEU A 312 1.63 6.37 20.22
C LEU A 312 0.40 7.10 20.80
N LEU A 313 -0.71 6.39 20.92
CA LEU A 313 -1.94 6.90 21.53
C LEU A 313 -1.91 6.56 23.01
N ASP A 314 -2.00 7.56 23.88
CA ASP A 314 -2.33 7.35 25.28
C ASP A 314 -3.85 7.35 25.45
N GLU A 315 -4.44 6.17 25.59
CA GLU A 315 -5.88 6.02 25.79
C GLU A 315 -6.37 6.62 27.13
N GLY A 316 -5.48 6.76 28.13
CA GLY A 316 -5.82 7.35 29.43
C GLY A 316 -5.95 8.87 29.35
N ALA A 317 -5.12 9.52 28.54
CA ALA A 317 -5.10 10.96 28.36
C ALA A 317 -5.89 11.45 27.13
N GLY A 318 -6.22 10.54 26.20
CA GLY A 318 -6.73 10.91 24.88
C GLY A 318 -5.68 11.65 24.02
N GLN A 319 -4.38 11.46 24.31
CA GLN A 319 -3.30 12.18 23.64
C GLN A 319 -2.60 11.33 22.60
N LEU A 320 -2.36 11.91 21.42
CA LEU A 320 -1.61 11.31 20.33
C LEU A 320 -0.20 11.89 20.29
N VAL A 321 0.81 11.03 20.41
CA VAL A 321 2.23 11.37 20.30
C VAL A 321 2.73 10.86 18.96
N ARG A 322 3.19 11.75 18.08
CA ARG A 322 3.70 11.38 16.76
C ARG A 322 5.17 11.00 16.83
N ILE A 323 5.48 9.74 16.54
CA ILE A 323 6.84 9.17 16.66
C ILE A 323 7.63 9.29 15.36
N ALA A 324 6.94 9.17 14.22
CA ALA A 324 7.50 9.40 12.90
C ALA A 324 6.41 9.85 11.92
N LYS A 325 6.81 10.67 10.94
CA LYS A 325 5.93 11.16 9.86
C LYS A 325 6.09 10.28 8.62
N GLY A 326 4.98 9.93 7.99
CA GLY A 326 4.94 9.34 6.65
C GLY A 326 4.97 10.41 5.54
N PRO A 327 5.14 9.98 4.27
CA PRO A 327 5.39 10.87 3.12
C PRO A 327 4.16 11.64 2.59
N ASN A 328 2.94 11.20 2.87
CA ASN A 328 1.70 11.89 2.48
C ASN A 328 0.70 12.02 3.66
#